data_AF-A0A401TG02-F1
#
_entry.id   AF-A0A401TG02-F1
#
_cell.length_a   1.000
_cell.length_b   1.000
_cell.length_c   1.000
_cell.angle_alpha   90.00
_cell.angle_beta   90.00
_cell.angle_gamma   90.00
#
_symmetry.space_group_name_H-M   'P 1'
#
loop_
_entity.id
_entity.type
_entity.pdbx_description
1 polymer ?
#
loop_
_entity_poly.entity_id
_entity_poly.type
_entity_poly.pdbx_seq_one_letter_code
_entity_poly.pdbx_strand_id
1 'polypeptide(L)' 'NADVCTPEQYKDCADPALEFLVEQDSSYCMCETPCNVTRFGKEISMVKIPSKASAKFLAKKFNRTEQYIM' A
#
# COMPACT_ATOMS: atom_id res chain seq x y z
N ASN A 1 -19.05 -13.16 14.54
CA ASN A 1 -18.32 -11.89 14.68
C ASN A 1 -17.11 -12.16 15.54
N ALA A 2 -15.94 -11.59 15.21
CA ALA A 2 -14.71 -11.80 15.97
C ALA A 2 -14.25 -10.48 16.59
N ASP A 3 -13.59 -10.55 17.74
CA ASP A 3 -13.02 -9.38 18.40
C ASP A 3 -11.76 -8.90 17.66
N VAL A 4 -11.54 -7.58 17.67
CA VAL A 4 -10.36 -6.98 17.05
C VAL A 4 -9.14 -7.28 17.91
N CYS A 5 -8.04 -7.69 17.27
CA CYS A 5 -6.79 -7.98 17.96
C CYS A 5 -6.22 -6.71 18.64
N THR A 6 -5.68 -6.87 19.84
CA THR A 6 -4.94 -5.81 20.55
C THR A 6 -3.55 -5.61 19.95
N PRO A 7 -2.86 -4.48 20.21
CA PRO A 7 -1.51 -4.25 19.70
C PRO A 7 -0.50 -5.34 20.08
N GLU A 8 -0.61 -5.91 21.28
CA GLU A 8 0.25 -7.03 21.72
C GLU A 8 -0.04 -8.30 20.92
N GLN A 9 -1.33 -8.60 20.70
CA GLN A 9 -1.74 -9.75 19.89
C GLN A 9 -1.35 -9.60 18.41
N TYR A 10 -1.35 -8.38 17.86
CA TYR A 10 -0.82 -8.14 16.52
C TYR A 10 0.65 -8.52 16.43
N LYS A 11 1.47 -7.97 17.33
CA LYS A 11 2.91 -8.17 17.36
C LYS A 11 3.31 -9.64 17.59
N ASP A 12 2.67 -10.29 18.56
CA ASP A 12 3.13 -11.58 19.06
C ASP A 12 2.39 -12.78 18.43
N CYS A 13 1.28 -12.55 17.74
CA CYS A 13 0.45 -13.61 17.16
C CYS A 13 0.01 -13.34 15.72
N ALA A 14 -0.73 -12.25 15.46
CA ALA A 14 -1.37 -12.06 14.17
C ALA A 14 -0.36 -11.81 13.04
N ASP A 15 0.61 -10.91 13.22
CA ASP A 15 1.59 -10.59 12.19
C ASP A 15 2.48 -11.82 11.87
N PRO A 16 3.10 -12.51 12.86
CA PRO A 16 3.90 -13.71 12.57
C PRO A 16 3.10 -14.86 11.96
N ALA A 17 1.85 -15.07 12.40
CA ALA A 17 1.02 -16.15 11.87
C ALA A 17 0.57 -15.88 10.43
N LEU A 18 0.26 -14.64 10.08
CA LEU A 18 -0.09 -14.24 8.71
C LEU A 18 1.14 -14.31 7.79
N GLU A 19 2.31 -13.90 8.26
CA GLU A 19 3.57 -14.02 7.51
C GLU A 19 3.88 -15.49 7.21
N PHE A 20 3.78 -16.38 8.21
CA PHE A 20 3.95 -17.82 8.01
C PHE A 20 2.97 -18.40 6.99
N LEU A 21 1.69 -18.03 7.06
CA LEU A 21 0.65 -18.51 6.14
C LEU A 21 0.94 -18.10 4.68
N VAL A 22 1.44 -16.88 4.45
CA VAL A 22 1.74 -16.38 3.10
C VAL A 22 3.03 -16.97 2.55
N GLU A 23 4.07 -17.08 3.36
CA GLU A 23 5.41 -17.45 2.89
C GLU A 23 5.67 -18.96 2.90
N GLN A 24 5.20 -19.69 3.90
CA GLN A 24 5.58 -21.08 4.13
C GLN A 24 4.44 -22.07 3.87
N ASP A 25 3.19 -21.66 4.07
CA ASP A 25 2.03 -22.56 3.97
C ASP A 25 1.09 -22.24 2.80
N SER A 26 1.66 -22.24 1.59
CA SER A 26 0.89 -22.06 0.35
C SER A 26 -0.09 -23.22 0.04
N SER A 27 0.02 -24.34 0.77
CA SER A 27 -0.89 -25.49 0.66
C SER A 27 -2.14 -25.38 1.54
N TYR A 28 -2.09 -24.60 2.62
CA TYR A 28 -3.20 -24.50 3.57
C TYR A 28 -4.44 -23.83 2.98
N CYS A 29 -4.26 -22.87 2.07
CA CYS A 29 -5.37 -22.18 1.43
C CYS A 29 -5.33 -22.35 -0.09
N MET A 30 -6.16 -23.26 -0.60
CA MET A 30 -6.37 -23.43 -2.04
C MET A 30 -7.59 -22.63 -2.50
N CYS A 31 -7.32 -21.55 -3.23
CA CYS A 31 -8.37 -20.72 -3.84
C CYS A 31 -8.50 -21.04 -5.34
N GLU A 32 -9.63 -21.61 -5.75
CA GLU A 32 -9.92 -21.81 -7.17
C GLU A 32 -10.14 -20.47 -7.88
N THR A 33 -9.58 -20.32 -9.08
CA THR A 33 -9.78 -19.11 -9.88
C THR A 33 -11.22 -19.11 -10.43
N PRO A 34 -12.02 -18.07 -10.17
CA PRO A 34 -13.39 -18.02 -10.68
C PRO A 34 -13.42 -17.88 -12.21
N CYS A 35 -14.49 -18.36 -12.85
CA CYS A 35 -14.62 -18.32 -14.31
C CYS A 35 -14.70 -16.90 -14.88
N ASN A 36 -15.28 -15.97 -14.12
CA ASN A 36 -15.44 -14.58 -14.50
C ASN A 36 -14.46 -13.71 -13.72
N VAL A 37 -13.42 -13.26 -14.41
CA VAL A 37 -12.41 -12.33 -13.87
C VAL A 37 -12.22 -11.15 -14.82
N THR A 38 -12.13 -9.94 -14.27
CA THR A 38 -11.77 -8.74 -15.04
C THR A 38 -10.39 -8.26 -14.59
N ARG A 39 -9.39 -8.32 -15.47
CA ARG A 39 -8.03 -7.85 -15.21
C ARG A 39 -7.77 -6.57 -15.98
N PHE A 40 -7.22 -5.57 -15.29
CA PHE A 40 -6.82 -4.30 -15.91
C PHE A 40 -5.30 -4.26 -16.07
N GLY A 41 -4.81 -4.34 -17.32
CA GLY A 41 -3.42 -4.05 -17.63
C GLY A 41 -3.08 -2.61 -17.26
N LYS A 42 -1.91 -2.39 -16.69
CA LYS A 42 -1.43 -1.05 -16.30
C LYS A 42 -0.06 -0.82 -16.91
N GLU A 43 0.09 0.29 -17.61
CA GLU A 43 1.38 0.83 -18.02
C GLU A 43 1.61 2.11 -17.22
N ILE A 44 2.69 2.15 -16.44
CA ILE A 44 2.98 3.26 -15.54
C ILE A 44 4.13 4.07 -16.12
N SER A 45 3.92 5.38 -16.28
CA SER A 45 4.94 6.35 -16.67
C SER A 45 5.06 7.45 -15.61
N MET A 46 6.27 7.97 -15.45
CA MET A 46 6.61 8.90 -14.36
C MET A 46 7.20 10.18 -14.93
N VAL A 47 6.88 11.31 -14.30
CA VAL A 47 7.44 12.64 -14.62
C VAL A 47 7.84 13.33 -13.33
N LYS A 48 8.82 14.24 -13.42
CA LYS A 48 9.26 15.04 -12.27
C LYS A 48 8.22 16.13 -11.94
N ILE A 49 7.72 16.13 -10.70
CA ILE A 49 6.82 17.15 -10.16
C ILE A 49 7.35 17.55 -8.78
N PRO A 50 7.37 18.85 -8.42
CA PRO A 50 7.02 20.01 -9.24
C PRO A 50 8.12 20.39 -10.24
N SER A 51 7.80 21.28 -11.18
CA SER A 51 8.84 22.00 -11.92
C SER A 51 9.34 23.18 -11.07
N LYS A 52 10.52 23.71 -11.38
CA LYS A 52 11.03 24.92 -10.68
C LYS A 52 10.05 26.09 -10.77
N ALA A 53 9.29 26.19 -11.86
CA ALA A 53 8.27 27.23 -12.04
C ALA A 53 7.04 27.03 -11.16
N SER A 54 6.59 25.78 -10.95
CA SER A 54 5.41 25.49 -10.14
C SER A 54 5.69 25.32 -8.64
N ALA A 55 6.93 25.07 -8.25
CA ALA A 55 7.33 24.82 -6.85
C ALA A 55 6.90 25.96 -5.90
N LYS A 56 7.21 27.22 -6.24
CA LYS A 56 6.86 28.39 -5.42
C LYS A 56 5.36 28.59 -5.26
N PHE A 57 4.61 28.34 -6.33
CA PHE A 57 3.15 28.42 -6.31
C PHE A 57 2.55 27.35 -5.39
N LEU A 58 3.01 26.10 -5.52
CA LEU A 58 2.52 24.98 -4.74
C LEU A 58 2.86 25.12 -3.25
N ALA A 59 4.07 25.57 -2.93
CA ALA A 59 4.51 25.88 -1.57
C ALA A 59 3.56 26.87 -0.88
N LYS A 60 3.24 28.00 -1.55
CA LYS A 60 2.29 28.99 -1.03
C LYS A 60 0.87 28.44 -0.91
N LYS A 61 0.41 27.67 -1.90
CA LYS A 61 -0.96 27.13 -1.93
C LYS A 61 -1.22 26.14 -0.79
N PHE A 62 -0.25 25.28 -0.48
CA PHE A 62 -0.40 24.25 0.55
C PHE A 62 0.18 24.64 1.91
N ASN A 63 0.64 25.89 2.06
CA ASN A 63 1.32 26.38 3.25
C ASN A 63 2.48 25.45 3.69
N ARG A 64 3.36 25.14 2.72
CA ARG A 64 4.56 24.32 2.90
C ARG A 64 5.78 25.06 2.37
N THR A 65 6.97 24.61 2.73
CA THR A 65 8.22 25.14 2.19
C THR A 65 8.46 24.60 0.78
N GLU A 66 9.21 25.33 -0.05
CA GLU A 66 9.61 24.82 -1.37
C GLU A 66 10.41 23.52 -1.24
N GLN A 67 11.25 23.37 -0.20
CA GLN A 67 11.98 22.12 0.10
C GLN A 67 11.08 20.94 0.48
N TYR A 68 9.88 21.19 1.02
CA TYR A 68 8.93 20.10 1.31
C TYR A 68 8.18 19.65 0.04
N ILE A 69 8.01 20.54 -0.93
CA ILE A 69 7.30 20.26 -2.19
C ILE A 69 8.25 19.73 -3.27
N MET A 70 9.53 20.10 -3.23
CA MET A 70 10.62 19.68 -4.13
C MET A 70 11.27 18.37 -3.70
#